data_AF-A0A7S1B063-F1
#
_entry.id   AF-A0A7S1B063-F1
#
_cell.length_a   1.000
_cell.length_b   1.000
_cell.length_c   1.000
_cell.angle_alpha   90.00
_cell.angle_beta   90.00
_cell.angle_gamma   90.00
#
_symmetry.space_group_name_H-M   'P 1'
#
loop_
_entity.id
_entity.type
_entity.pdbx_description
1 polymer ?
#
loop_
_entity_poly.entity_id
_entity_poly.type
_entity_poly.pdbx_seq_one_letter_code
_entity_poly.pdbx_strand_id
1 'polypeptide(L)'
;MVQTYEDSRVKTINAEHETEVHFQKCYGVMAELFEAHDNFETSLNMGFKFLDLGCAPGGFSTFLLNDPRCLAGFGVSLPSTSGGFPVRVRSDSFFLQQGDLFEIGPDDLLASNVHMCICDVQYMRNNVAWDEKYRGVRCRSKQHGVWALLCKQFWLGLSKLLAGGTLIFRFGWRDPGPDDEATIWYKKCSLRLFSLFHDLFESVREVKSDYFNAVQSSFYVCCSNFNQRKFVERQVAKLFGVTFNHLVTTETQDATQLDILKQADKIRTPEVDQKISDMLDRVHKLRMIHLESRKRHQQREAFCEDPRAVLFIAPLPSWSNEELMGVLSLYGRVRGIDRSDRHTSVKFACVEHAQAAVAALRRNSLLGEGIAVWTPGGEDELPWEPGQSEHVR
;
A
#
# COMPACT_ATOMS: atom_id res chain seq x y z
N MET A 1 -3.35 14.05 33.83
CA MET A 1 -4.20 12.85 33.64
C MET A 1 -5.17 13.01 32.46
N VAL A 2 -5.78 14.18 32.25
CA VAL A 2 -6.70 14.43 31.10
C VAL A 2 -5.95 14.50 29.75
N GLN A 3 -4.83 15.22 29.70
CA GLN A 3 -4.02 15.42 28.49
C GLN A 3 -3.44 14.13 27.90
N THR A 4 -3.18 13.13 28.75
CA THR A 4 -2.69 11.80 28.35
C THR A 4 -3.79 10.92 27.74
N TYR A 5 -5.05 11.19 28.07
CA TYR A 5 -6.21 10.42 27.59
C TYR A 5 -6.68 10.92 26.22
N GLU A 6 -6.67 12.25 26.00
CA GLU A 6 -7.00 12.88 24.72
C GLU A 6 -5.98 12.52 23.62
N ASP A 7 -4.67 12.58 23.95
CA ASP A 7 -3.59 12.13 23.05
C ASP A 7 -3.74 10.65 22.64
N SER A 8 -4.16 9.79 23.57
CA SER A 8 -4.38 8.37 23.30
C SER A 8 -5.58 8.14 22.38
N ARG A 9 -6.64 8.94 22.51
CA ARG A 9 -7.84 8.86 21.67
C ARG A 9 -7.56 9.30 20.24
N VAL A 10 -6.87 10.43 20.06
CA VAL A 10 -6.45 10.95 18.74
C VAL A 10 -5.54 9.96 18.01
N LYS A 11 -4.57 9.36 18.71
CA LYS A 11 -3.70 8.32 18.13
C LYS A 11 -4.45 7.07 17.67
N THR A 12 -5.46 6.65 18.43
CA THR A 12 -6.28 5.47 18.09
C THR A 12 -7.11 5.74 16.84
N ILE A 13 -7.77 6.90 16.77
CA ILE A 13 -8.55 7.34 15.61
C ILE A 13 -7.69 7.41 14.35
N ASN A 14 -6.49 8.01 14.46
CA ASN A 14 -5.57 8.11 13.33
C ASN A 14 -5.16 6.72 12.81
N ALA A 15 -4.87 5.78 13.71
CA ALA A 15 -4.53 4.41 13.33
C ALA A 15 -5.70 3.67 12.66
N GLU A 16 -6.93 3.85 13.13
CA GLU A 16 -8.13 3.27 12.52
C GLU A 16 -8.40 3.83 11.12
N HIS A 17 -8.19 5.12 10.92
CA HIS A 17 -8.34 5.77 9.62
C HIS A 17 -7.23 5.35 8.65
N GLU A 18 -5.97 5.32 9.08
CA GLU A 18 -4.85 4.84 8.27
C GLU A 18 -5.07 3.41 7.76
N THR A 19 -5.59 2.55 8.65
CA THR A 19 -5.98 1.18 8.32
C THR A 19 -7.08 1.16 7.26
N GLU A 20 -8.13 1.98 7.40
CA GLU A 20 -9.21 2.05 6.40
C GLU A 20 -8.71 2.55 5.05
N VAL A 21 -7.87 3.59 5.04
CA VAL A 21 -7.26 4.11 3.81
C VAL A 21 -6.39 3.06 3.13
N HIS A 22 -5.62 2.27 3.89
CA HIS A 22 -4.82 1.18 3.33
C HIS A 22 -5.71 0.07 2.77
N PHE A 23 -6.81 -0.27 3.46
CA PHE A 23 -7.78 -1.25 2.98
C PHE A 23 -8.36 -0.85 1.62
N GLN A 24 -8.89 0.37 1.52
CA GLN A 24 -9.50 0.87 0.28
C GLN A 24 -8.48 0.96 -0.86
N LYS A 25 -7.25 1.38 -0.58
CA LYS A 25 -6.16 1.40 -1.56
C LYS A 25 -5.86 0.02 -2.12
N CYS A 26 -5.68 -0.98 -1.26
CA CYS A 26 -5.39 -2.34 -1.71
C CYS A 26 -6.57 -2.94 -2.49
N TYR A 27 -7.80 -2.71 -2.04
CA TYR A 27 -9.01 -3.15 -2.74
C TYR A 27 -9.10 -2.52 -4.15
N GLY A 28 -8.96 -1.20 -4.24
CA GLY A 28 -9.03 -0.47 -5.52
C GLY A 28 -7.90 -0.83 -6.48
N VAL A 29 -6.67 -1.01 -5.97
CA VAL A 29 -5.57 -1.53 -6.79
C VAL A 29 -5.91 -2.91 -7.36
N MET A 30 -6.52 -3.80 -6.58
CA MET A 30 -6.87 -5.12 -7.09
C MET A 30 -7.88 -5.05 -8.24
N ALA A 31 -8.86 -4.15 -8.12
CA ALA A 31 -9.81 -3.86 -9.18
C ALA A 31 -9.08 -3.38 -10.44
N GLU A 32 -8.18 -2.40 -10.33
CA GLU A 32 -7.36 -1.92 -11.46
C GLU A 32 -6.52 -3.05 -12.08
N LEU A 33 -5.97 -3.96 -11.28
CA LEU A 33 -5.19 -5.08 -11.79
C LEU A 33 -6.05 -6.07 -12.60
N PHE A 34 -7.30 -6.29 -12.20
CA PHE A 34 -8.23 -7.15 -12.93
C PHE A 34 -8.78 -6.45 -14.18
N GLU A 35 -9.03 -5.14 -14.14
CA GLU A 35 -9.47 -4.33 -15.29
C GLU A 35 -8.35 -4.12 -16.32
N ALA A 36 -7.14 -3.73 -15.90
CA ALA A 36 -6.00 -3.50 -16.79
C ALA A 36 -5.47 -4.79 -17.43
N HIS A 37 -5.91 -5.94 -16.91
CA HIS A 37 -5.54 -7.24 -17.41
C HIS A 37 -6.77 -8.09 -17.64
N ASP A 38 -7.49 -7.82 -18.74
CA ASP A 38 -8.48 -8.70 -19.41
C ASP A 38 -8.09 -10.21 -19.47
N ASN A 39 -6.87 -10.58 -19.07
CA ASN A 39 -6.29 -11.90 -18.95
C ASN A 39 -6.53 -12.62 -17.60
N PHE A 40 -6.92 -11.94 -16.51
CA PHE A 40 -7.14 -12.64 -15.23
C PHE A 40 -8.51 -13.31 -15.15
N GLU A 41 -9.54 -12.71 -15.75
CA GLU A 41 -10.88 -13.29 -15.74
C GLU A 41 -10.95 -14.68 -16.39
N THR A 42 -10.14 -14.91 -17.44
CA THR A 42 -10.10 -16.19 -18.16
C THR A 42 -9.17 -17.24 -17.52
N SER A 43 -8.31 -16.85 -16.57
CA SER A 43 -7.35 -17.76 -15.94
C SER A 43 -7.78 -18.27 -14.56
N LEU A 44 -8.79 -17.64 -13.93
CA LEU A 44 -9.33 -18.09 -12.64
C LEU A 44 -10.49 -19.08 -12.83
N ASN A 45 -10.21 -20.33 -12.48
CA ASN A 45 -11.19 -21.42 -12.48
C ASN A 45 -12.11 -21.37 -11.24
N MET A 46 -13.29 -21.98 -11.37
CA MET A 46 -14.14 -22.28 -10.21
C MET A 46 -13.34 -23.05 -9.16
N GLY A 47 -13.44 -22.60 -7.92
CA GLY A 47 -12.76 -23.21 -6.79
C GLY A 47 -11.33 -22.72 -6.58
N PHE A 48 -10.92 -21.59 -7.16
CA PHE A 48 -9.57 -21.09 -6.99
C PHE A 48 -9.27 -20.72 -5.53
N LYS A 49 -7.99 -20.75 -5.19
CA LYS A 49 -7.47 -20.42 -3.85
C LYS A 49 -6.37 -19.40 -3.99
N PHE A 50 -6.21 -18.51 -3.01
CA PHE A 50 -5.16 -17.50 -3.05
C PHE A 50 -4.37 -17.43 -1.73
N LEU A 51 -3.13 -16.93 -1.82
CA LEU A 51 -2.27 -16.58 -0.69
C LEU A 51 -1.93 -15.08 -0.78
N ASP A 52 -2.21 -14.34 0.28
CA ASP A 52 -1.91 -12.91 0.42
C ASP A 52 -0.84 -12.72 1.50
N LEU A 53 0.40 -12.47 1.07
CA LEU A 53 1.52 -12.18 1.97
C LEU A 53 1.53 -10.68 2.26
N GLY A 54 1.44 -10.34 3.55
CA GLY A 54 1.22 -8.97 4.00
C GLY A 54 -0.26 -8.57 3.96
N CYS A 55 -1.17 -9.52 4.17
CA CYS A 55 -2.59 -9.34 3.85
C CYS A 55 -3.31 -8.24 4.64
N ALA A 56 -2.81 -7.83 5.82
CA ALA A 56 -3.46 -6.79 6.59
C ALA A 56 -3.32 -5.41 5.90
N PRO A 57 -4.40 -4.61 5.82
CA PRO A 57 -5.67 -4.78 6.53
C PRO A 57 -6.72 -5.66 5.83
N GLY A 58 -6.49 -6.10 4.59
CA GLY A 58 -7.34 -7.09 3.93
C GLY A 58 -7.94 -6.69 2.59
N GLY A 59 -7.50 -5.58 1.99
CA GLY A 59 -8.12 -5.05 0.76
C GLY A 59 -8.05 -6.03 -0.41
N PHE A 60 -6.87 -6.59 -0.71
CA PHE A 60 -6.71 -7.60 -1.77
C PHE A 60 -7.52 -8.87 -1.46
N SER A 61 -7.35 -9.38 -0.24
CA SER A 61 -8.06 -10.57 0.23
C SER A 61 -9.58 -10.43 0.11
N THR A 62 -10.14 -9.29 0.50
CA THR A 62 -11.59 -9.05 0.43
C THR A 62 -12.08 -8.96 -1.01
N PHE A 63 -11.31 -8.30 -1.89
CA PHE A 63 -11.65 -8.26 -3.32
C PHE A 63 -11.74 -9.68 -3.90
N LEU A 64 -10.75 -10.53 -3.64
CA LEU A 64 -10.74 -11.91 -4.15
C LEU A 64 -11.82 -12.80 -3.54
N LEU A 65 -12.12 -12.65 -2.25
CA LEU A 65 -13.18 -13.41 -1.57
C LEU A 65 -14.58 -13.03 -2.07
N ASN A 66 -14.75 -11.83 -2.62
CA ASN A 66 -16.00 -11.41 -3.26
C ASN A 66 -16.21 -12.06 -4.64
N ASP A 67 -15.18 -12.67 -5.23
CA ASP A 67 -15.33 -13.42 -6.47
C ASP A 67 -16.02 -14.77 -6.17
N PRO A 68 -17.17 -15.07 -6.82
CA PRO A 68 -17.94 -16.29 -6.54
C PRO A 68 -17.19 -17.58 -6.91
N ARG A 69 -16.10 -17.50 -7.67
CA ARG A 69 -15.23 -18.63 -8.00
C ARG A 69 -14.24 -18.93 -6.87
N CYS A 70 -14.06 -18.03 -5.92
CA CYS A 70 -13.09 -18.20 -4.83
C CYS A 70 -13.56 -19.26 -3.83
N LEU A 71 -12.74 -20.30 -3.63
CA LEU A 71 -12.99 -21.33 -2.63
C LEU A 71 -12.45 -20.94 -1.26
N ALA A 72 -11.23 -20.43 -1.21
CA ALA A 72 -10.55 -20.11 0.04
C ALA A 72 -9.42 -19.10 -0.16
N GLY A 73 -9.23 -18.24 0.84
CA GLY A 73 -8.10 -17.34 0.94
C GLY A 73 -7.22 -17.68 2.13
N PHE A 74 -5.91 -17.53 1.96
CA PHE A 74 -4.93 -17.63 3.03
C PHE A 74 -4.22 -16.30 3.16
N GLY A 75 -4.04 -15.82 4.38
CA GLY A 75 -3.34 -14.57 4.65
C GLY A 75 -2.20 -14.78 5.63
N VAL A 76 -1.07 -14.10 5.39
CA VAL A 76 -0.01 -13.98 6.39
C VAL A 76 0.24 -12.51 6.66
N SER A 77 0.21 -12.10 7.92
CA SER A 77 0.56 -10.71 8.27
C SER A 77 1.14 -10.59 9.66
N LEU A 78 1.92 -9.53 9.87
CA LEU A 78 2.50 -9.23 11.17
C LEU A 78 1.37 -8.83 12.14
N PRO A 79 1.36 -9.34 13.39
CA PRO A 79 0.40 -8.92 14.40
C PRO A 79 0.43 -7.39 14.61
N SER A 80 -0.74 -6.77 14.88
CA SER A 80 -0.81 -5.33 15.15
C SER A 80 -0.02 -4.92 16.40
N THR A 81 0.05 -5.81 17.40
CA THR A 81 0.89 -5.65 18.60
C THR A 81 2.38 -5.60 18.31
N SER A 82 2.82 -6.04 17.12
CA SER A 82 4.22 -6.08 16.69
C SER A 82 4.54 -5.05 15.60
N GLY A 83 3.61 -4.13 15.33
CA GLY A 83 3.76 -3.07 14.32
C GLY A 83 3.03 -3.32 13.00
N GLY A 84 2.21 -4.38 12.90
CA GLY A 84 1.36 -4.63 11.74
C GLY A 84 0.05 -3.83 11.73
N PHE A 85 -0.71 -3.93 10.63
CA PHE A 85 -2.08 -3.42 10.58
C PHE A 85 -3.07 -4.42 11.22
N PRO A 86 -4.15 -3.96 11.86
CA PRO A 86 -5.24 -4.85 12.24
C PRO A 86 -5.93 -5.40 10.98
N VAL A 87 -6.25 -6.69 11.00
CA VAL A 87 -6.94 -7.36 9.88
C VAL A 87 -8.45 -7.06 9.96
N ARG A 88 -9.03 -6.71 8.81
CA ARG A 88 -10.46 -6.38 8.66
C ARG A 88 -11.25 -7.38 7.81
N VAL A 89 -10.59 -8.40 7.24
CA VAL A 89 -11.27 -9.44 6.44
C VAL A 89 -12.27 -10.19 7.33
N ARG A 90 -13.51 -10.30 6.87
CA ARG A 90 -14.58 -11.04 7.54
C ARG A 90 -15.14 -12.09 6.58
N SER A 91 -14.57 -13.28 6.60
CA SER A 91 -15.01 -14.41 5.78
C SER A 91 -14.59 -15.71 6.45
N ASP A 92 -15.50 -16.67 6.52
CA ASP A 92 -15.23 -18.01 7.06
C ASP A 92 -14.29 -18.81 6.13
N SER A 93 -14.19 -18.41 4.86
CA SER A 93 -13.28 -19.00 3.87
C SER A 93 -11.89 -18.37 3.89
N PHE A 94 -11.58 -17.49 4.85
CA PHE A 94 -10.28 -16.84 4.99
C PHE A 94 -9.51 -17.32 6.22
N PHE A 95 -8.31 -17.87 5.99
CA PHE A 95 -7.45 -18.42 7.03
C PHE A 95 -6.26 -17.50 7.26
N LEU A 96 -6.21 -16.83 8.41
CA LEU A 96 -5.15 -15.91 8.78
C LEU A 96 -4.08 -16.60 9.63
N GLN A 97 -2.82 -16.53 9.19
CA GLN A 97 -1.64 -16.81 10.00
C GLN A 97 -0.99 -15.49 10.42
N GLN A 98 -0.95 -15.21 11.72
CA GLN A 98 -0.22 -14.05 12.22
C GLN A 98 1.23 -14.43 12.53
N GLY A 99 2.19 -13.66 12.01
CA GLY A 99 3.61 -13.88 12.26
C GLY A 99 4.52 -12.98 11.44
N ASP A 100 5.79 -12.91 11.83
CA ASP A 100 6.83 -12.23 11.05
C ASP A 100 7.21 -13.12 9.85
N LEU A 101 7.07 -12.56 8.65
CA LEU A 101 7.42 -13.27 7.43
C LEU A 101 8.89 -13.65 7.37
N PHE A 102 9.80 -12.95 8.07
CA PHE A 102 11.21 -13.32 8.09
C PHE A 102 11.45 -14.64 8.84
N GLU A 103 10.58 -14.98 9.79
CA GLU A 103 10.70 -16.18 10.63
C GLU A 103 9.99 -17.39 10.03
N ILE A 104 8.91 -17.18 9.27
CA ILE A 104 8.09 -18.27 8.70
C ILE A 104 8.81 -18.95 7.54
N GLY A 105 9.02 -20.27 7.60
CA GLY A 105 9.49 -21.08 6.47
C GLY A 105 8.35 -21.57 5.55
N PRO A 106 8.66 -22.10 4.35
CA PRO A 106 7.64 -22.67 3.46
C PRO A 106 6.83 -23.82 4.08
N ASP A 107 7.47 -24.60 4.96
CA ASP A 107 6.85 -25.73 5.66
C ASP A 107 6.00 -25.28 6.86
N ASP A 108 6.26 -24.08 7.39
CA ASP A 108 5.51 -23.48 8.51
C ASP A 108 4.25 -22.71 8.04
N LEU A 109 4.08 -22.55 6.72
CA LEU A 109 2.90 -21.89 6.16
C LEU A 109 1.66 -22.77 6.32
N LEU A 110 0.64 -22.22 6.99
CA LEU A 110 -0.69 -22.84 7.08
C LEU A 110 -1.39 -22.93 5.72
N ALA A 111 -0.95 -22.12 4.75
CA ALA A 111 -1.51 -22.11 3.40
C ALA A 111 -1.30 -23.46 2.69
N SER A 112 -2.41 -23.97 2.12
CA SER A 112 -2.36 -25.04 1.12
C SER A 112 -1.77 -24.53 -0.19
N ASN A 113 -1.61 -25.39 -1.19
CA ASN A 113 -1.23 -24.93 -2.53
C ASN A 113 -2.33 -24.03 -3.13
N VAL A 114 -1.92 -22.95 -3.79
CA VAL A 114 -2.79 -21.87 -4.26
C VAL A 114 -2.64 -21.61 -5.76
N HIS A 115 -3.69 -21.03 -6.34
CA HIS A 115 -3.74 -20.64 -7.75
C HIS A 115 -3.19 -19.22 -7.95
N MET A 116 -3.28 -18.38 -6.92
CA MET A 116 -2.80 -17.01 -6.93
C MET A 116 -1.99 -16.71 -5.67
N CYS A 117 -0.85 -16.04 -5.82
CA CYS A 117 -0.08 -15.51 -4.71
C CYS A 117 0.11 -14.00 -4.88
N ILE A 118 -0.16 -13.23 -3.83
CA ILE A 118 0.07 -11.79 -3.76
C ILE A 118 1.22 -11.54 -2.80
N CYS A 119 2.22 -10.81 -3.27
CA CYS A 119 3.39 -10.40 -2.53
C CYS A 119 3.42 -8.86 -2.49
N ASP A 120 2.66 -8.28 -1.58
CA ASP A 120 2.65 -6.82 -1.33
C ASP A 120 3.07 -6.48 0.11
N VAL A 121 4.06 -7.20 0.62
CA VAL A 121 4.69 -6.81 1.88
C VAL A 121 5.70 -5.72 1.56
N GLN A 122 5.28 -4.48 1.77
CA GLN A 122 6.13 -3.33 1.53
C GLN A 122 6.98 -3.01 2.75
N TYR A 123 8.29 -3.14 2.57
CA TYR A 123 9.31 -2.42 3.34
C TYR A 123 9.71 -1.08 2.71
N MET A 124 8.92 -0.63 1.74
CA MET A 124 9.44 0.23 0.67
C MET A 124 9.33 1.72 0.95
N ARG A 125 8.58 2.15 1.99
CA ARG A 125 8.44 3.59 2.25
C ARG A 125 8.71 4.08 3.66
N ASN A 126 8.29 3.39 4.71
CA ASN A 126 8.55 3.88 6.06
C ASN A 126 9.23 2.76 6.82
N ASN A 127 10.41 3.04 7.37
CA ASN A 127 10.84 2.58 8.68
C ASN A 127 10.03 1.40 9.23
N VAL A 128 10.00 0.20 8.65
CA VAL A 128 9.38 -0.95 9.35
C VAL A 128 10.49 -1.63 10.13
N ALA A 129 11.64 -2.01 9.56
CA ALA A 129 12.79 -2.48 10.39
C ALA A 129 13.34 -1.40 11.30
N TRP A 130 13.07 -0.15 10.96
CA TRP A 130 13.51 1.03 11.68
C TRP A 130 12.31 1.78 12.27
N ASP A 131 11.11 1.18 12.27
CA ASP A 131 9.99 1.70 13.06
C ASP A 131 10.38 1.48 14.50
N GLU A 132 10.10 2.45 15.35
CA GLU A 132 10.14 2.21 16.78
C GLU A 132 9.13 1.14 17.19
N LYS A 133 8.07 0.92 16.41
CA LYS A 133 7.00 -0.05 16.70
C LYS A 133 7.31 -1.49 16.25
N TYR A 134 8.20 -1.68 15.27
CA TYR A 134 8.50 -3.01 14.75
C TYR A 134 9.46 -3.74 15.67
N ARG A 135 9.03 -4.92 16.09
CA ARG A 135 9.76 -5.78 17.03
C ARG A 135 10.28 -7.08 16.38
N GLY A 136 10.11 -7.23 15.07
CA GLY A 136 10.55 -8.42 14.32
C GLY A 136 12.01 -8.38 13.89
N VAL A 137 12.38 -9.30 12.99
CA VAL A 137 13.76 -9.47 12.50
C VAL A 137 14.20 -8.26 11.67
N ARG A 138 15.40 -7.74 11.96
CA ARG A 138 15.95 -6.53 11.31
C ARG A 138 17.14 -6.87 10.42
N CYS A 139 17.16 -6.30 9.21
CA CYS A 139 18.34 -6.31 8.34
C CYS A 139 19.27 -5.13 8.67
N ARG A 140 20.57 -5.30 8.40
CA ARG A 140 21.62 -4.30 8.68
C ARG A 140 21.46 -3.00 7.88
N SER A 141 20.91 -3.07 6.67
CA SER A 141 20.61 -1.89 5.84
C SER A 141 19.16 -1.92 5.35
N LYS A 142 18.60 -0.74 5.05
CA LYS A 142 17.25 -0.61 4.49
C LYS A 142 17.13 -1.38 3.17
N GLN A 143 18.16 -1.28 2.32
CA GLN A 143 18.20 -1.93 1.03
C GLN A 143 18.25 -3.46 1.15
N HIS A 144 18.99 -4.00 2.13
CA HIS A 144 18.96 -5.42 2.45
C HIS A 144 17.57 -5.86 2.91
N GLY A 145 16.91 -5.07 3.77
CA GLY A 145 15.55 -5.38 4.23
C GLY A 145 14.54 -5.50 3.09
N VAL A 146 14.59 -4.57 2.13
CA VAL A 146 13.75 -4.60 0.93
C VAL A 146 13.98 -5.89 0.13
N TRP A 147 15.22 -6.20 -0.22
CA TRP A 147 15.53 -7.38 -1.03
C TRP A 147 15.33 -8.69 -0.26
N ALA A 148 15.62 -8.72 1.03
CA ALA A 148 15.41 -9.89 1.88
C ALA A 148 13.91 -10.22 1.93
N LEU A 149 13.07 -9.21 2.19
CA LEU A 149 11.63 -9.40 2.20
C LEU A 149 11.08 -9.82 0.85
N LEU A 150 11.60 -9.24 -0.24
CA LEU A 150 11.21 -9.62 -1.57
C LEU A 150 11.56 -11.09 -1.87
N CYS A 151 12.80 -11.51 -1.58
CA CYS A 151 13.23 -12.90 -1.70
C CYS A 151 12.41 -13.83 -0.80
N LYS A 152 12.09 -13.41 0.43
CA LYS A 152 11.29 -14.19 1.37
C LYS A 152 9.88 -14.40 0.86
N GLN A 153 9.22 -13.35 0.38
CA GLN A 153 7.90 -13.44 -0.24
C GLN A 153 7.90 -14.39 -1.44
N PHE A 154 8.91 -14.32 -2.31
CA PHE A 154 9.01 -15.25 -3.44
C PHE A 154 9.31 -16.68 -3.02
N TRP A 155 10.15 -16.86 -2.00
CA TRP A 155 10.43 -18.18 -1.45
C TRP A 155 9.16 -18.83 -0.91
N LEU A 156 8.37 -18.09 -0.13
CA LEU A 156 7.11 -18.56 0.45
C LEU A 156 6.03 -18.76 -0.63
N GLY A 157 5.76 -17.72 -1.42
CA GLY A 157 4.70 -17.69 -2.41
C GLY A 157 4.87 -18.72 -3.52
N LEU A 158 6.05 -18.77 -4.16
CA LEU A 158 6.30 -19.71 -5.26
C LEU A 158 6.34 -21.17 -4.80
N SER A 159 6.67 -21.43 -3.53
CA SER A 159 6.65 -22.79 -2.98
C SER A 159 5.23 -23.33 -2.79
N LYS A 160 4.21 -22.47 -2.74
CA LYS A 160 2.79 -22.84 -2.65
C LYS A 160 2.04 -22.65 -3.97
N LEU A 161 2.65 -22.02 -4.97
CA LEU A 161 1.99 -21.72 -6.23
C LEU A 161 1.85 -22.98 -7.11
N LEU A 162 0.62 -23.29 -7.51
CA LEU A 162 0.32 -24.39 -8.41
C LEU A 162 0.84 -24.12 -9.83
N ALA A 163 1.10 -25.18 -10.59
CA ALA A 163 1.38 -25.08 -12.02
C ALA A 163 0.24 -24.33 -12.73
N GLY A 164 0.60 -23.42 -13.64
CA GLY A 164 -0.36 -22.51 -14.29
C GLY A 164 -0.78 -21.32 -13.42
N GLY A 165 -0.35 -21.25 -12.16
CA GLY A 165 -0.75 -20.21 -11.22
C GLY A 165 -0.23 -18.81 -11.55
N THR A 166 -0.77 -17.84 -10.82
CA THR A 166 -0.51 -16.41 -10.95
C THR A 166 0.26 -15.88 -9.75
N LEU A 167 1.29 -15.07 -10.00
CA LEU A 167 1.98 -14.28 -8.99
C LEU A 167 1.73 -12.80 -9.27
N ILE A 168 1.27 -12.07 -8.25
CA ILE A 168 1.20 -10.61 -8.25
C ILE A 168 2.18 -10.13 -7.20
N PHE A 169 3.07 -9.20 -7.54
CA PHE A 169 3.95 -8.61 -6.55
C PHE A 169 4.17 -7.13 -6.80
N ARG A 170 4.42 -6.38 -5.73
CA ARG A 170 4.78 -4.97 -5.84
C ARG A 170 6.29 -4.82 -5.94
N PHE A 171 6.74 -4.04 -6.92
CA PHE A 171 8.15 -3.72 -7.13
C PHE A 171 8.37 -2.21 -7.17
N GLY A 172 9.59 -1.78 -6.82
CA GLY A 172 9.98 -0.38 -6.87
C GLY A 172 11.07 -0.15 -7.91
N TRP A 173 10.89 0.85 -8.76
CA TRP A 173 11.91 1.31 -9.69
C TRP A 173 11.94 2.84 -9.76
N ARG A 174 13.15 3.37 -9.74
CA ARG A 174 13.44 4.76 -10.06
C ARG A 174 14.75 4.75 -10.82
N ASP A 175 14.78 5.45 -11.94
CA ASP A 175 16.01 5.78 -12.64
C ASP A 175 16.45 7.20 -12.19
N PRO A 176 17.48 7.34 -11.35
CA PRO A 176 18.09 8.62 -11.05
C PRO A 176 19.18 9.05 -12.05
N GLY A 177 19.54 8.20 -13.03
CA GLY A 177 20.62 8.45 -13.99
C GLY A 177 21.77 7.42 -13.92
N PRO A 178 22.73 7.49 -14.87
CA PRO A 178 23.75 6.47 -15.06
C PRO A 178 24.89 6.47 -14.04
N ASP A 179 25.06 7.56 -13.27
CA ASP A 179 26.24 7.77 -12.43
C ASP A 179 26.06 7.32 -10.96
N ASP A 180 24.89 6.78 -10.60
CA ASP A 180 24.61 6.31 -9.24
C ASP A 180 24.93 4.81 -9.08
N GLU A 181 26.01 4.47 -8.36
CA GLU A 181 26.45 3.10 -8.11
C GLU A 181 25.34 2.21 -7.51
N ALA A 182 24.54 2.78 -6.61
CA ALA A 182 23.40 2.07 -6.00
C ALA A 182 22.35 1.69 -7.05
N THR A 183 22.12 2.56 -8.03
CA THR A 183 21.23 2.31 -9.17
C THR A 183 21.80 1.26 -10.12
N ILE A 184 23.10 1.31 -10.43
CA ILE A 184 23.75 0.28 -11.27
C ILE A 184 23.56 -1.09 -10.63
N TRP A 185 23.83 -1.20 -9.32
CA TRP A 185 23.62 -2.42 -8.57
C TRP A 185 22.16 -2.86 -8.54
N TYR A 186 21.22 -1.95 -8.27
CA TYR A 186 19.79 -2.24 -8.21
C TYR A 186 19.26 -2.69 -9.57
N LYS A 187 19.72 -2.08 -10.67
CA LYS A 187 19.41 -2.45 -12.06
C LYS A 187 19.90 -3.87 -12.35
N LYS A 188 21.15 -4.19 -11.99
CA LYS A 188 21.72 -5.54 -12.15
C LYS A 188 20.89 -6.60 -11.42
N CYS A 189 20.51 -6.33 -10.17
CA CYS A 189 19.67 -7.24 -9.38
C CYS A 189 18.26 -7.38 -9.98
N SER A 190 17.69 -6.28 -10.48
CA SER A 190 16.39 -6.27 -11.15
C SER A 190 16.42 -7.12 -12.43
N LEU A 191 17.43 -6.96 -13.29
CA LEU A 191 17.59 -7.76 -14.51
C LEU A 191 17.64 -9.26 -14.20
N ARG A 192 18.39 -9.66 -13.16
CA ARG A 192 18.43 -11.06 -12.70
C ARG A 192 17.09 -11.56 -12.19
N LEU A 193 16.41 -10.78 -11.36
CA LEU A 193 15.10 -11.15 -10.82
C LEU A 193 14.06 -11.34 -11.93
N PHE A 194 13.93 -10.35 -12.82
CA PHE A 194 12.95 -10.43 -13.90
C PHE A 194 13.30 -11.47 -14.95
N SER A 195 14.59 -11.80 -15.14
CA SER A 195 15.00 -12.92 -15.99
C SER A 195 14.55 -14.27 -15.41
N LEU A 196 14.62 -14.45 -14.09
CA LEU A 196 14.02 -15.62 -13.44
C LEU A 196 12.51 -15.67 -13.71
N PHE A 197 11.79 -14.55 -13.60
CA PHE A 197 10.36 -14.54 -13.84
C PHE A 197 9.97 -14.76 -15.31
N HIS A 198 10.70 -14.19 -16.26
CA HIS A 198 10.47 -14.48 -17.68
C HIS A 198 10.79 -15.94 -18.06
N ASP A 199 11.63 -16.62 -17.29
CA ASP A 199 11.84 -18.06 -17.48
C ASP A 199 10.75 -18.92 -16.81
N LEU A 200 10.27 -18.51 -15.64
CA LEU A 200 9.31 -19.27 -14.83
C LEU A 200 7.84 -19.04 -15.21
N PHE A 201 7.52 -17.96 -15.91
CA PHE A 201 6.15 -17.59 -16.27
C PHE A 201 6.04 -17.31 -17.75
N GLU A 202 4.90 -17.64 -18.34
CA GLU A 202 4.63 -17.36 -19.76
C GLU A 202 4.43 -15.86 -19.99
N SER A 203 3.74 -15.19 -19.06
CA SER A 203 3.53 -13.74 -19.11
C SER A 203 4.09 -13.08 -17.86
N VAL A 204 4.76 -11.94 -18.05
CA VAL A 204 5.22 -11.03 -16.99
C VAL A 204 4.94 -9.63 -17.50
N ARG A 205 4.05 -8.91 -16.81
CA ARG A 205 3.57 -7.58 -17.22
C ARG A 205 3.61 -6.60 -16.05
N GLU A 206 3.99 -5.37 -16.33
CA GLU A 206 3.93 -4.26 -15.38
C GLU A 206 2.53 -3.62 -15.35
N VAL A 207 2.10 -3.21 -14.16
CA VAL A 207 0.93 -2.33 -13.98
C VAL A 207 1.30 -1.16 -13.11
N LYS A 208 1.17 0.02 -13.67
CA LYS A 208 1.32 1.27 -12.95
C LYS A 208 -0.06 1.84 -12.69
N SER A 209 -0.53 1.73 -11.44
CA SER A 209 -1.80 2.35 -11.02
C SER A 209 -1.76 3.86 -11.27
N ASP A 210 -2.83 4.38 -11.88
CA ASP A 210 -3.06 5.79 -12.19
C ASP A 210 -3.62 6.57 -10.99
N TYR A 211 -4.14 5.87 -9.97
CA TYR A 211 -4.79 6.47 -8.82
C TYR A 211 -3.98 6.30 -7.52
N PHE A 212 -3.80 5.06 -7.06
CA PHE A 212 -3.34 4.82 -5.68
C PHE A 212 -1.81 4.90 -5.52
N ASN A 213 -1.06 4.67 -6.59
CA ASN A 213 0.40 4.72 -6.59
C ASN A 213 1.01 5.59 -7.69
N ALA A 214 0.22 6.36 -8.43
CA ALA A 214 0.59 7.12 -9.63
C ALA A 214 1.99 7.77 -9.60
N VAL A 215 2.26 8.58 -8.57
CA VAL A 215 3.53 9.31 -8.39
C VAL A 215 4.62 8.54 -7.65
N GLN A 216 4.28 7.37 -7.09
CA GLN A 216 5.23 6.53 -6.38
C GLN A 216 6.16 5.81 -7.37
N SER A 217 7.38 5.51 -6.90
CA SER A 217 8.33 4.65 -7.62
C SER A 217 7.88 3.18 -7.68
N SER A 218 6.79 2.83 -6.99
CA SER A 218 6.26 1.47 -6.99
C SER A 218 5.23 1.24 -8.09
N PHE A 219 5.23 0.01 -8.58
CA PHE A 219 4.30 -0.54 -9.56
C PHE A 219 4.07 -2.02 -9.21
N TYR A 220 3.06 -2.63 -9.82
CA TYR A 220 2.80 -4.05 -9.68
C TYR A 220 3.32 -4.81 -10.88
N VAL A 221 3.64 -6.08 -10.65
CA VAL A 221 4.01 -7.02 -11.69
C VAL A 221 3.08 -8.21 -11.58
N CYS A 222 2.48 -8.55 -12.71
CA CYS A 222 1.55 -9.63 -12.89
C CYS A 222 2.23 -10.72 -13.71
N CYS A 223 2.49 -11.86 -13.08
CA CYS A 223 3.09 -13.03 -13.69
C CYS A 223 2.04 -14.15 -13.79
N SER A 224 1.93 -14.78 -14.96
CA SER A 224 0.87 -15.76 -15.24
C SER A 224 1.42 -17.03 -15.89
N ASN A 225 0.69 -18.14 -15.71
CA ASN A 225 1.06 -19.47 -16.17
C ASN A 225 2.40 -19.97 -15.60
N PHE A 226 2.46 -20.11 -14.28
CA PHE A 226 3.65 -20.57 -13.57
C PHE A 226 4.13 -21.96 -14.02
N ASN A 227 5.40 -22.06 -14.37
CA ASN A 227 6.07 -23.30 -14.77
C ASN A 227 6.75 -23.96 -13.57
N GLN A 228 5.97 -24.78 -12.84
CA GLN A 228 6.45 -25.49 -11.66
C GLN A 228 7.64 -26.43 -11.95
N ARG A 229 7.69 -27.01 -13.16
CA ARG A 229 8.80 -27.89 -13.56
C ARG A 229 10.12 -27.12 -13.59
N LYS A 230 10.17 -25.98 -14.28
CA LYS A 230 11.37 -25.12 -14.32
C LYS A 230 11.77 -24.63 -12.92
N PHE A 231 10.80 -24.31 -12.07
CA PHE A 231 11.04 -23.91 -10.68
C PHE A 231 11.82 -24.98 -9.90
N VAL A 232 11.42 -26.25 -10.04
CA VAL A 232 12.09 -27.40 -9.41
C VAL A 232 13.44 -27.68 -10.06
N GLU A 233 13.50 -27.81 -11.38
CA GLU A 233 14.74 -28.12 -12.14
C GLU A 233 15.85 -27.11 -11.85
N ARG A 234 15.51 -25.83 -11.72
CA ARG A 234 16.47 -24.75 -11.43
C ARG A 234 16.70 -24.49 -9.95
N GLN A 235 16.08 -25.27 -9.06
CA GLN A 235 16.18 -25.12 -7.60
C GLN A 235 15.88 -23.69 -7.10
N VAL A 236 14.87 -23.04 -7.68
CA VAL A 236 14.58 -21.62 -7.42
C VAL A 236 14.19 -21.36 -5.96
N ALA A 237 13.48 -22.30 -5.32
CA ALA A 237 13.19 -22.23 -3.89
C ALA A 237 14.48 -22.08 -3.05
N LYS A 238 15.48 -22.93 -3.34
CA LYS A 238 16.78 -22.89 -2.67
C LYS A 238 17.53 -21.59 -2.97
N LEU A 239 17.47 -21.10 -4.20
CA LEU A 239 18.07 -19.82 -4.59
C LEU A 239 17.52 -18.66 -3.75
N PHE A 240 16.20 -18.53 -3.63
CA PHE A 240 15.60 -17.46 -2.83
C PHE A 240 15.87 -17.63 -1.33
N GLY A 241 15.80 -18.86 -0.80
CA GLY A 241 16.12 -19.12 0.62
C GLY A 241 17.56 -18.80 0.98
N VAL A 242 18.53 -19.22 0.16
CA VAL A 242 19.96 -18.89 0.36
C VAL A 242 20.19 -17.39 0.24
N THR A 243 19.57 -16.73 -0.75
CA THR A 243 19.72 -15.28 -0.94
C THR A 243 19.14 -14.50 0.24
N PHE A 244 17.96 -14.89 0.74
CA PHE A 244 17.36 -14.32 1.94
C PHE A 244 18.29 -14.45 3.16
N ASN A 245 18.76 -15.67 3.44
CA ASN A 245 19.64 -15.92 4.59
C ASN A 245 20.94 -15.11 4.47
N HIS A 246 21.51 -15.01 3.27
CA HIS A 246 22.68 -14.18 3.02
C HIS A 246 22.40 -12.69 3.32
N LEU A 247 21.27 -12.15 2.85
CA LEU A 247 20.91 -10.74 3.08
C LEU A 247 20.63 -10.41 4.55
N VAL A 248 20.08 -11.34 5.33
CA VAL A 248 19.77 -11.14 6.75
C VAL A 248 21.01 -11.28 7.64
N THR A 249 21.92 -12.20 7.32
CA THR A 249 23.08 -12.53 8.17
C THR A 249 24.34 -11.72 7.87
N THR A 250 24.42 -11.11 6.69
CA THR A 250 25.61 -10.36 6.27
C THR A 250 25.84 -9.10 7.11
N GLU A 251 27.11 -8.83 7.44
CA GLU A 251 27.53 -7.73 8.31
C GLU A 251 27.75 -6.39 7.60
N THR A 252 27.91 -6.36 6.26
CA THR A 252 28.10 -5.08 5.55
C THR A 252 26.84 -4.22 5.58
N GLN A 253 27.04 -2.90 5.67
CA GLN A 253 25.97 -1.90 5.56
C GLN A 253 25.76 -1.46 4.11
N ASP A 254 26.75 -1.68 3.25
CA ASP A 254 26.72 -1.29 1.84
C ASP A 254 26.13 -2.43 1.00
N ALA A 255 24.92 -2.20 0.49
CA ALA A 255 24.21 -3.18 -0.33
C ALA A 255 24.87 -3.46 -1.68
N THR A 256 25.64 -2.51 -2.20
CA THR A 256 26.27 -2.66 -3.52
C THR A 256 27.35 -3.74 -3.53
N GLN A 257 27.88 -4.09 -2.36
CA GLN A 257 28.87 -5.14 -2.16
C GLN A 257 28.27 -6.55 -2.29
N LEU A 258 26.94 -6.69 -2.21
CA LEU A 258 26.28 -7.99 -2.26
C LEU A 258 25.82 -8.35 -3.65
N ASP A 259 26.39 -9.39 -4.19
CA ASP A 259 26.06 -9.85 -5.53
C ASP A 259 25.02 -10.98 -5.44
N ILE A 260 23.74 -10.60 -5.43
CA ILE A 260 22.60 -11.50 -5.20
C ILE A 260 22.03 -12.09 -6.50
N LEU A 261 21.35 -13.24 -6.39
CA LEU A 261 20.67 -13.92 -7.50
C LEU A 261 21.60 -14.26 -8.69
N LYS A 262 22.91 -14.39 -8.50
CA LYS A 262 23.89 -14.63 -9.60
C LYS A 262 23.57 -15.83 -10.47
N GLN A 263 22.88 -16.83 -9.93
CA GLN A 263 22.50 -18.03 -10.69
C GLN A 263 21.59 -17.70 -11.88
N ALA A 264 20.86 -16.58 -11.82
CA ALA A 264 20.05 -16.08 -12.93
C ALA A 264 20.89 -15.64 -14.15
N ASP A 265 22.19 -15.34 -13.97
CA ASP A 265 23.05 -14.96 -15.10
C ASP A 265 23.17 -16.08 -16.15
N LYS A 266 22.91 -17.34 -15.76
CA LYS A 266 22.92 -18.49 -16.69
C LYS A 266 21.72 -18.53 -17.65
N ILE A 267 20.68 -17.76 -17.38
CA ILE A 267 19.45 -17.72 -18.18
C ILE A 267 19.17 -16.34 -18.77
N ARG A 268 20.06 -15.36 -18.51
CA ARG A 268 19.96 -14.02 -19.06
C ARG A 268 20.37 -14.03 -20.53
N THR A 269 19.60 -13.32 -21.33
CA THR A 269 19.94 -13.05 -22.74
C THR A 269 19.81 -11.55 -23.00
N PRO A 270 20.54 -11.00 -23.99
CA PRO A 270 20.42 -9.59 -24.35
C PRO A 270 18.99 -9.16 -24.67
N GLU A 271 18.21 -10.04 -25.30
CA GLU A 271 16.82 -9.78 -25.68
C GLU A 271 15.92 -9.64 -24.45
N VAL A 272 16.08 -10.54 -23.46
CA VAL A 272 15.33 -10.48 -22.19
C VAL A 272 15.76 -9.24 -21.38
N ASP A 273 17.06 -8.95 -21.31
CA ASP A 273 17.57 -7.78 -20.61
C ASP A 273 17.05 -6.47 -21.22
N GLN A 274 16.97 -6.38 -22.56
CA GLN A 274 16.40 -5.21 -23.25
C GLN A 274 14.91 -5.08 -22.94
N LYS A 275 14.15 -6.18 -23.03
CA LYS A 275 12.71 -6.19 -22.70
C LYS A 275 12.44 -5.70 -21.27
N ILE A 276 13.25 -6.13 -20.30
CA ILE A 276 13.15 -5.70 -18.91
C ILE A 276 13.52 -4.22 -18.78
N SER A 277 14.58 -3.77 -19.45
CA SER A 277 14.99 -2.37 -19.42
C SER A 277 13.90 -1.45 -19.99
N ASP A 278 13.30 -1.82 -21.13
CA ASP A 278 12.20 -1.08 -21.74
C ASP A 278 10.98 -0.98 -20.81
N MET A 279 10.66 -2.08 -20.09
CA MET A 279 9.60 -2.09 -19.08
C MET A 279 9.89 -1.10 -17.94
N LEU A 280 11.09 -1.13 -17.37
CA LEU A 280 11.49 -0.24 -16.29
C LEU A 280 11.47 1.23 -16.73
N ASP A 281 11.89 1.52 -17.96
CA ASP A 281 11.84 2.86 -18.56
C ASP A 281 10.40 3.35 -18.77
N ARG A 282 9.49 2.48 -19.24
CA ARG A 282 8.06 2.82 -19.36
C ARG A 282 7.45 3.16 -18.00
N VAL A 283 7.70 2.35 -16.97
CA VAL A 283 7.23 2.61 -15.60
C VAL A 283 7.75 3.95 -15.10
N HIS A 284 9.03 4.26 -15.34
CA HIS A 284 9.62 5.54 -14.95
C HIS A 284 8.95 6.71 -15.67
N LYS A 285 8.75 6.62 -17.00
CA LYS A 285 8.08 7.65 -17.80
C LYS A 285 6.66 7.93 -17.32
N LEU A 286 5.87 6.88 -17.07
CA LEU A 286 4.50 7.02 -16.52
C LEU A 286 4.50 7.73 -15.18
N ARG A 287 5.45 7.39 -14.29
CA ARG A 287 5.62 8.10 -13.02
C ARG A 287 5.94 9.58 -13.23
N MET A 288 6.81 9.93 -14.18
CA MET A 288 7.17 11.31 -14.47
C MET A 288 5.96 12.11 -14.99
N ILE A 289 5.16 11.51 -15.87
CA ILE A 289 3.89 12.09 -16.33
C ILE A 289 2.95 12.39 -15.14
N HIS A 290 2.77 11.44 -14.23
CA HIS A 290 1.95 11.64 -13.03
C HIS A 290 2.51 12.72 -12.10
N LEU A 291 3.82 12.79 -11.93
CA LEU A 291 4.47 13.83 -11.12
C LEU A 291 4.22 15.22 -11.70
N GLU A 292 4.38 15.37 -13.02
CA GLU A 292 4.10 16.63 -13.70
C GLU A 292 2.63 17.01 -13.64
N SER A 293 1.73 16.06 -13.90
CA SER A 293 0.27 16.27 -13.79
C SER A 293 -0.11 16.75 -12.39
N ARG A 294 0.41 16.07 -11.35
CA ARG A 294 0.15 16.45 -9.95
C ARG A 294 0.72 17.82 -9.61
N LYS A 295 1.91 18.16 -10.12
CA LYS A 295 2.50 19.50 -9.93
C LYS A 295 1.63 20.58 -10.59
N ARG A 296 1.12 20.34 -11.80
CA ARG A 296 0.20 21.25 -12.49
C ARG A 296 -1.12 21.40 -11.73
N HIS A 297 -1.67 20.31 -11.20
CA HIS A 297 -2.87 20.36 -10.34
C HIS A 297 -2.62 21.14 -9.05
N GLN A 298 -1.51 20.88 -8.35
CA GLN A 298 -1.15 21.62 -7.14
C GLN A 298 -0.93 23.12 -7.39
N GLN A 299 -0.36 23.47 -8.55
CA GLN A 299 -0.24 24.86 -8.97
C GLN A 299 -1.63 25.46 -9.20
N ARG A 300 -2.52 24.78 -9.92
CA ARG A 300 -3.91 25.24 -10.12
C ARG A 300 -4.65 25.41 -8.80
N GLU A 301 -4.55 24.44 -7.89
CA GLU A 301 -5.10 24.55 -6.54
C GLU A 301 -4.52 25.77 -5.83
N ALA A 302 -3.20 25.97 -5.81
CA ALA A 302 -2.60 27.12 -5.12
C ALA A 302 -3.12 28.50 -5.58
N PHE A 303 -3.57 28.62 -6.84
CA PHE A 303 -4.08 29.88 -7.40
C PHE A 303 -5.61 29.97 -7.48
N CYS A 304 -6.35 28.88 -7.26
CA CYS A 304 -7.81 28.87 -7.34
C CYS A 304 -8.39 28.81 -5.92
N GLU A 305 -8.99 29.90 -5.46
CA GLU A 305 -9.80 29.91 -4.24
C GLU A 305 -11.25 29.63 -4.62
N ASP A 306 -11.75 28.46 -4.23
CA ASP A 306 -13.19 28.17 -4.30
C ASP A 306 -13.80 28.48 -2.93
N PRO A 307 -14.69 29.49 -2.83
CA PRO A 307 -15.32 29.85 -1.55
C PRO A 307 -16.19 28.72 -0.97
N ARG A 308 -16.54 27.69 -1.76
CA ARG A 308 -17.28 26.50 -1.30
C ARG A 308 -16.37 25.43 -0.70
N ALA A 309 -15.05 25.54 -0.87
CA ALA A 309 -14.07 24.60 -0.31
C ALA A 309 -13.80 24.89 1.17
N VAL A 310 -14.85 25.09 1.96
CA VAL A 310 -14.77 25.43 3.37
C VAL A 310 -15.64 24.48 4.18
N LEU A 311 -15.10 23.98 5.28
CA LEU A 311 -15.82 23.23 6.29
C LEU A 311 -15.99 24.12 7.52
N PHE A 312 -17.22 24.25 8.01
CA PHE A 312 -17.52 24.95 9.24
C PHE A 312 -17.77 23.96 10.38
N ILE A 313 -17.36 24.35 11.59
CA ILE A 313 -17.52 23.58 12.83
C ILE A 313 -18.11 24.49 13.90
N ALA A 314 -19.25 24.12 14.49
CA ALA A 314 -19.84 24.82 15.62
C ALA A 314 -20.54 23.85 16.60
N PRO A 315 -20.53 24.10 17.92
CA PRO A 315 -19.77 25.14 18.61
C PRO A 315 -18.26 24.94 18.50
N LEU A 316 -17.48 25.91 18.99
CA LEU A 316 -16.01 25.88 18.88
C LEU A 316 -15.46 24.54 19.42
N PRO A 317 -14.74 23.76 18.58
CA PRO A 317 -14.17 22.51 19.03
C PRO A 317 -13.10 22.76 20.10
N SER A 318 -12.98 21.86 21.07
CA SER A 318 -11.95 21.92 22.11
C SER A 318 -10.53 21.72 21.56
N TRP A 319 -10.41 21.11 20.38
CA TRP A 319 -9.16 20.86 19.70
C TRP A 319 -8.46 22.17 19.33
N SER A 320 -7.14 22.18 19.39
CA SER A 320 -6.25 23.22 18.86
C SER A 320 -6.25 23.26 17.33
N ASN A 321 -5.68 24.32 16.74
CA ASN A 321 -5.53 24.40 15.29
C ASN A 321 -4.61 23.30 14.74
N GLU A 322 -3.60 22.89 15.51
CA GLU A 322 -2.68 21.82 15.11
C GLU A 322 -3.38 20.45 15.09
N GLU A 323 -4.22 20.16 16.09
CA GLU A 323 -5.03 18.94 16.12
C GLU A 323 -6.08 18.90 15.01
N LEU A 324 -6.79 20.02 14.79
CA LEU A 324 -7.71 20.14 13.66
C LEU A 324 -7.00 19.96 12.33
N MET A 325 -5.83 20.58 12.15
CA MET A 325 -5.05 20.42 10.92
C MET A 325 -4.59 18.97 10.74
N GLY A 326 -4.11 18.32 11.81
CA GLY A 326 -3.68 16.93 11.80
C GLY A 326 -4.81 16.00 11.35
N VAL A 327 -5.98 16.10 11.98
CA VAL A 327 -7.14 15.25 11.64
C VAL A 327 -7.73 15.59 10.27
N LEU A 328 -7.87 16.87 9.95
CA LEU A 328 -8.54 17.28 8.70
C LEU A 328 -7.65 17.13 7.46
N SER A 329 -6.32 17.13 7.64
CA SER A 329 -5.38 16.84 6.55
C SER A 329 -5.55 15.44 5.96
N LEU A 330 -6.19 14.53 6.70
CA LEU A 330 -6.55 13.18 6.24
C LEU A 330 -7.57 13.19 5.10
N TYR A 331 -8.43 14.20 5.05
CA TYR A 331 -9.50 14.32 4.03
C TYR A 331 -9.10 15.18 2.83
N GLY A 332 -7.96 15.87 2.92
CA GLY A 332 -7.46 16.72 1.86
C GLY A 332 -6.53 17.81 2.38
N ARG A 333 -5.93 18.57 1.45
CA ARG A 333 -5.01 19.64 1.81
C ARG A 333 -5.78 20.81 2.44
N VAL A 334 -5.56 21.02 3.74
CA VAL A 334 -6.01 22.22 4.47
C VAL A 334 -5.11 23.40 4.12
N ARG A 335 -5.70 24.52 3.71
CA ARG A 335 -5.00 25.79 3.42
C ARG A 335 -4.90 26.70 4.63
N GLY A 336 -5.91 26.67 5.49
CA GLY A 336 -6.00 27.55 6.64
C GLY A 336 -7.14 27.19 7.56
N ILE A 337 -7.01 27.60 8.81
CA ILE A 337 -8.02 27.44 9.86
C ILE A 337 -8.23 28.81 10.47
N ASP A 338 -9.42 29.36 10.31
CA ASP A 338 -9.82 30.64 10.88
C ASP A 338 -10.85 30.37 11.98
N ARG A 339 -10.60 30.88 13.20
CA ARG A 339 -11.55 30.82 14.31
C ARG A 339 -12.25 32.16 14.45
N SER A 340 -13.56 32.10 14.53
CA SER A 340 -14.40 33.21 14.99
C SER A 340 -14.95 32.88 16.38
N ASP A 341 -15.61 33.84 17.03
CA ASP A 341 -16.26 33.61 18.33
C ASP A 341 -17.39 32.57 18.26
N ARG A 342 -17.87 32.22 17.07
CA ARG A 342 -19.08 31.40 16.86
C ARG A 342 -18.82 30.05 16.19
N HIS A 343 -17.80 29.98 15.34
CA HIS A 343 -17.46 28.78 14.59
C HIS A 343 -16.00 28.77 14.17
N THR A 344 -15.48 27.58 13.89
CA THR A 344 -14.20 27.40 13.21
C THR A 344 -14.45 27.12 11.73
N SER A 345 -13.80 27.87 10.84
CA SER A 345 -13.82 27.62 9.40
C SER A 345 -12.49 27.03 8.96
N VAL A 346 -12.56 25.92 8.23
CA VAL A 346 -11.39 25.20 7.72
C VAL A 346 -11.43 25.24 6.20
N LYS A 347 -10.46 25.93 5.62
CA LYS A 347 -10.34 26.10 4.17
C LYS A 347 -9.56 24.93 3.58
N PHE A 348 -10.15 24.24 2.62
CA PHE A 348 -9.53 23.16 1.87
C PHE A 348 -9.04 23.62 0.50
N ALA A 349 -8.20 22.80 -0.13
CA ALA A 349 -7.70 23.08 -1.47
C ALA A 349 -8.75 22.93 -2.58
N CYS A 350 -9.81 22.14 -2.36
CA CYS A 350 -10.94 21.98 -3.28
C CYS A 350 -12.21 21.58 -2.52
N VAL A 351 -13.36 21.64 -3.19
CA VAL A 351 -14.69 21.43 -2.58
C VAL A 351 -14.87 19.98 -2.14
N GLU A 352 -14.34 19.03 -2.91
CA GLU A 352 -14.46 17.59 -2.65
C GLU A 352 -13.81 17.21 -1.32
N HIS A 353 -12.67 17.84 -0.97
CA HIS A 353 -12.01 17.62 0.32
C HIS A 353 -12.89 18.09 1.50
N ALA A 354 -13.53 19.25 1.37
CA ALA A 354 -14.43 19.78 2.41
C ALA A 354 -15.66 18.88 2.59
N GLN A 355 -16.25 18.42 1.47
CA GLN A 355 -17.39 17.49 1.48
C GLN A 355 -17.04 16.13 2.11
N ALA A 356 -15.88 15.56 1.74
CA ALA A 356 -15.39 14.31 2.32
C ALA A 356 -15.17 14.43 3.84
N ALA A 357 -14.59 15.55 4.29
CA ALA A 357 -14.40 15.83 5.70
C ALA A 357 -15.74 15.94 6.46
N VAL A 358 -16.72 16.70 5.94
CA VAL A 358 -18.06 16.80 6.55
C VAL A 358 -18.73 15.43 6.65
N ALA A 359 -18.73 14.64 5.57
CA ALA A 359 -19.36 13.32 5.55
C ALA A 359 -18.73 12.37 6.57
N ALA A 360 -17.40 12.40 6.73
CA ALA A 360 -16.69 11.56 7.68
C ALA A 360 -16.93 11.98 9.15
N LEU A 361 -16.89 13.29 9.42
CA LEU A 361 -17.05 13.82 10.78
C LEU A 361 -18.46 13.61 11.32
N ARG A 362 -19.49 13.71 10.46
CA ARG A 362 -20.89 13.42 10.82
C ARG A 362 -21.12 11.96 11.24
N ARG A 363 -20.41 11.02 10.62
CA ARG A 363 -20.59 9.58 10.88
C ARG A 363 -19.90 9.12 12.17
N ASN A 364 -18.81 9.76 12.55
CA ASN A 364 -17.89 9.22 13.55
C ASN A 364 -17.96 9.93 14.92
N SER A 365 -18.87 10.90 15.12
CA SER A 365 -19.00 11.70 16.36
C SER A 365 -17.65 12.25 16.89
N LEU A 366 -16.69 12.46 15.98
CA LEU A 366 -15.27 12.65 16.29
C LEU A 366 -14.99 13.89 17.13
N LEU A 367 -15.77 14.94 16.88
CA LEU A 367 -15.63 16.23 17.53
C LEU A 367 -16.34 16.27 18.90
N GLY A 368 -17.17 15.27 19.22
CA GLY A 368 -18.00 15.22 20.42
C GLY A 368 -19.49 15.43 20.12
N GLU A 369 -20.34 15.06 21.08
CA GLU A 369 -21.79 15.25 20.95
C GLU A 369 -22.14 16.75 20.88
N GLY A 370 -23.08 17.10 20.01
CA GLY A 370 -23.55 18.48 19.85
C GLY A 370 -22.73 19.37 18.91
N ILE A 371 -21.73 18.83 18.21
CA ILE A 371 -20.97 19.58 17.20
C ILE A 371 -21.54 19.35 15.80
N ALA A 372 -21.97 20.45 15.18
CA ALA A 372 -22.42 20.52 13.81
C ALA A 372 -21.26 20.84 12.86
N VAL A 373 -21.26 20.17 11.71
CA VAL A 373 -20.33 20.42 10.60
C VAL A 373 -21.08 20.54 9.27
N TRP A 374 -20.70 21.52 8.45
CA TRP A 374 -21.35 21.81 7.17
C TRP A 374 -20.41 22.50 6.18
N THR A 375 -20.80 22.54 4.91
CA THR A 375 -20.17 23.31 3.83
C THR A 375 -21.08 24.45 3.38
N PRO A 376 -20.54 25.57 2.84
CA PRO A 376 -21.35 26.65 2.25
C PRO A 376 -22.31 26.11 1.17
N GLY A 377 -23.61 26.46 1.26
CA GLY A 377 -24.63 26.09 0.26
C GLY A 377 -25.00 24.60 0.22
N GLY A 378 -24.71 23.83 1.27
CA GLY A 378 -25.20 22.45 1.41
C GLY A 378 -26.65 22.37 1.93
N GLU A 379 -27.31 21.23 1.77
CA GLU A 379 -28.71 21.00 2.19
C GLU A 379 -28.97 21.26 3.69
N ASP A 380 -27.92 21.29 4.52
CA ASP A 380 -27.98 21.55 5.96
C ASP A 380 -27.28 22.86 6.36
N GLU A 381 -27.20 23.86 5.48
CA GLU A 381 -26.82 25.21 5.91
C GLU A 381 -27.81 25.62 7.01
N LEU A 382 -27.33 25.71 8.26
CA LEU A 382 -28.16 26.08 9.40
C LEU A 382 -28.84 27.41 9.05
N PRO A 383 -30.18 27.46 8.97
CA PRO A 383 -30.87 28.71 8.68
C PRO A 383 -30.53 29.68 9.80
N TRP A 384 -29.79 30.72 9.45
CA TRP A 384 -29.46 31.78 10.37
C TRP A 384 -30.75 32.56 10.69
N GLU A 385 -31.24 32.46 11.92
CA GLU A 385 -32.21 33.41 12.46
C GLU A 385 -31.50 34.41 13.40
N PRO A 386 -31.53 35.72 13.11
CA PRO A 386 -31.06 36.73 14.03
C PRO A 386 -32.05 36.91 15.18
N GLY A 387 -31.65 36.47 16.38
CA GLY A 387 -32.14 37.02 17.63
C GLY A 387 -33.36 36.36 18.24
N GLN A 388 -33.13 35.40 19.14
CA GLN A 388 -33.98 35.23 20.32
C GLN A 388 -33.11 35.04 21.57
N SER A 389 -32.70 36.17 22.13
CA SER A 389 -32.40 36.29 23.55
C SER A 389 -32.84 37.68 23.99
N GLU A 390 -34.06 37.80 24.50
CA GLU A 390 -34.42 38.68 25.62
C GLU A 390 -35.91 38.56 25.96
N HIS A 391 -36.25 37.54 26.75
CA HIS A 391 -37.29 37.69 27.76
C HIS A 391 -36.71 37.19 29.07
N VAL A 392 -36.38 38.13 29.98
CA VAL A 392 -36.66 38.13 31.43
C VAL A 392 -36.00 39.38 32.01
N ARG A 393 -36.80 40.43 32.19
CA ARG A 393 -37.10 41.03 33.50
C ARG A 393 -38.48 41.67 33.47
#